data_AF-A0A6I5C8B6-F1
#
_entry.id   AF-A0A6I5C8B6-F1
#
_cell.length_a   1.000
_cell.length_b   1.000
_cell.length_c   1.000
_cell.angle_alpha   90.00
_cell.angle_beta   90.00
_cell.angle_gamma   90.00
#
_symmetry.space_group_name_H-M   'P 1'
#
loop_
_entity.id
_entity.type
_entity.pdbx_description
1 polymer ?
#
loop_
_entity_poly.entity_id
_entity_poly.type
_entity_poly.pdbx_seq_one_letter_code
_entity_poly.pdbx_strand_id
1 'polypeptide(L)'
;MIDTLARLQAVHDGHAQPAATVRHRHLSGRPLVLVPLTTAGEAGAPLGALVGTDRDAPRLLAVAQPRDRDLRFAFLAELADVVLPYLDSYADVVEAAERTETDPETGKRVKVETELCADAPQLIVPSRAGLDFVRLLGRSMRFRRTADQDPETPYPAPPRVPLLGRWLTHFGERARVPGSSLLLALSDVLARHWTTGQSALEDQHLGALLAWIDPPDGLSGA
;
A
#
# COMPACT_ATOMS: atom_id res chain seq x y z
N MET A 1 9.65 -1.16 -30.11
CA MET A 1 9.01 -0.64 -31.34
C MET A 1 7.56 -0.24 -31.09
N ILE A 2 6.72 -1.09 -30.50
CA ILE A 2 5.32 -0.74 -30.17
C ILE A 2 5.26 0.43 -29.16
N ASP A 3 5.98 0.35 -28.05
CA ASP A 3 5.98 1.42 -27.02
C ASP A 3 6.51 2.76 -27.56
N THR A 4 7.49 2.71 -28.46
CA THR A 4 8.06 3.91 -29.09
C THR A 4 7.04 4.62 -29.99
N LEU A 5 6.28 3.84 -30.77
CA LEU A 5 5.21 4.39 -31.61
C LEU A 5 4.10 4.98 -30.75
N ALA A 6 3.63 4.25 -29.73
CA ALA A 6 2.57 4.70 -28.83
C ALA A 6 2.97 5.99 -28.09
N ARG A 7 4.23 6.13 -27.70
CA ARG A 7 4.78 7.37 -27.12
C ARG A 7 4.78 8.54 -28.10
N LEU A 8 5.17 8.31 -29.35
CA LEU A 8 5.13 9.36 -30.38
C LEU A 8 3.68 9.79 -30.67
N GLN A 9 2.75 8.83 -30.71
CA GLN A 9 1.33 9.11 -30.84
C GLN A 9 0.81 9.91 -29.64
N ALA A 10 1.20 9.53 -28.42
CA ALA A 10 0.82 10.28 -27.23
C ALA A 10 1.27 11.75 -27.31
N VAL A 11 2.53 11.99 -27.68
CA VAL A 11 3.05 13.36 -27.88
C VAL A 11 2.32 14.10 -28.99
N HIS A 12 2.01 13.42 -30.11
CA HIS A 12 1.32 14.03 -31.24
C HIS A 12 -0.12 14.43 -30.91
N ASP A 13 -0.86 13.53 -30.25
CA ASP A 13 -2.27 13.72 -29.94
C ASP A 13 -2.46 14.57 -28.66
N GLY A 14 -1.43 14.69 -27.82
CA GLY A 14 -1.49 15.40 -26.54
C GLY A 14 -2.19 14.61 -25.43
N HIS A 15 -2.43 13.30 -25.61
CA HIS A 15 -3.14 12.42 -24.68
C HIS A 15 -2.45 11.06 -24.55
N ALA A 16 -2.64 10.37 -23.42
CA ALA A 16 -2.10 9.03 -23.24
C ALA A 16 -2.78 8.01 -24.16
N GLN A 17 -1.99 7.07 -24.69
CA GLN A 17 -2.48 6.00 -25.55
C GLN A 17 -2.75 4.72 -24.73
N PRO A 18 -3.89 4.05 -24.90
CA PRO A 18 -4.13 2.76 -24.24
C PRO A 18 -3.08 1.72 -24.65
N ALA A 19 -2.46 1.07 -23.66
CA ALA A 19 -1.45 0.03 -23.83
C ALA A 19 -1.97 -1.38 -23.50
N ALA A 20 -3.15 -1.49 -22.87
CA ALA A 20 -3.77 -2.76 -22.51
C ALA A 20 -5.28 -2.71 -22.74
N THR A 21 -5.86 -3.85 -23.13
CA THR A 21 -7.31 -4.01 -23.36
C THR A 21 -8.03 -4.64 -22.17
N VAL A 22 -7.28 -5.13 -21.18
CA VAL A 22 -7.82 -5.81 -20.00
C VAL A 22 -7.08 -5.35 -18.74
N ARG A 23 -7.75 -5.47 -17.59
CA ARG A 23 -7.14 -5.19 -16.29
C ARG A 23 -6.30 -6.40 -15.83
N HIS A 24 -4.98 -6.27 -15.88
CA HIS A 24 -4.06 -7.37 -15.53
C HIS A 24 -3.85 -7.59 -14.03
N ARG A 25 -4.33 -6.67 -13.18
CA ARG A 25 -4.23 -6.76 -11.72
C ARG A 25 -5.62 -6.79 -11.10
N HIS A 26 -5.80 -7.60 -10.06
CA HIS A 26 -7.01 -7.53 -9.27
C HIS A 26 -7.06 -6.16 -8.56
N LEU A 27 -8.20 -5.48 -8.65
CA LEU A 27 -8.52 -4.34 -7.80
C LEU A 27 -9.73 -4.73 -6.97
N SER A 28 -9.56 -4.67 -5.66
CA SER A 28 -10.62 -4.92 -4.69
C SER A 28 -11.74 -3.89 -4.87
N GLY A 29 -12.96 -4.24 -4.49
CA GLY A 29 -14.09 -3.30 -4.46
C GLY A 29 -13.96 -2.26 -3.33
N ARG A 30 -13.11 -2.51 -2.34
CA ARG A 30 -12.91 -1.63 -1.17
C ARG A 30 -11.43 -1.57 -0.76
N PRO A 31 -10.52 -1.14 -1.65
CA PRO A 31 -9.10 -1.09 -1.31
C PRO A 31 -8.86 0.01 -0.28
N LEU A 32 -7.91 -0.21 0.63
CA LEU A 32 -7.42 0.86 1.50
C LEU A 32 -6.40 1.70 0.72
N VAL A 33 -6.66 2.99 0.57
CA VAL A 33 -5.71 3.93 -0.04
C VAL A 33 -4.88 4.57 1.08
N LEU A 34 -3.56 4.59 0.92
CA LEU A 34 -2.63 5.25 1.82
C LEU A 34 -1.74 6.21 1.03
N VAL A 35 -1.93 7.50 1.23
CA VAL A 35 -1.17 8.59 0.60
C VAL A 35 -0.22 9.19 1.65
N PRO A 36 1.06 8.78 1.68
CA PRO A 36 1.99 9.30 2.65
C PRO A 36 2.46 10.71 2.30
N LEU A 37 2.63 11.54 3.32
CA LEU A 37 3.29 12.84 3.23
C LEU A 37 4.58 12.77 4.06
N THR A 38 5.73 12.94 3.41
CA THR A 38 7.06 12.82 4.05
C THR A 38 7.85 14.11 3.93
N THR A 39 8.67 14.43 4.91
CA THR A 39 9.62 15.54 4.78
C THR A 39 10.63 15.25 3.67
N ALA A 40 11.06 16.31 2.98
CA ALA A 40 12.24 16.22 2.13
C ALA A 40 13.48 16.05 3.01
N GLY A 41 14.36 15.10 2.68
CA GLY A 41 15.70 14.96 3.27
C GLY A 41 15.81 14.18 4.58
N GLU A 42 14.72 13.81 5.25
CA GLU A 42 14.77 12.98 6.46
C GLU A 42 13.97 11.68 6.27
N ALA A 43 14.70 10.59 6.00
CA ALA A 43 14.08 9.28 5.78
C ALA A 43 13.34 8.80 7.03
N GLY A 44 12.01 8.65 6.93
CA GLY A 44 11.19 8.06 7.99
C GLY A 44 10.61 9.05 9.00
N ALA A 45 10.62 10.35 8.69
CA ALA A 45 9.85 11.37 9.42
C ALA A 45 8.53 11.65 8.67
N PRO A 46 7.42 10.97 9.01
CA PRO A 46 6.13 11.28 8.39
C PRO A 46 5.68 12.69 8.80
N LEU A 47 5.26 13.49 7.84
CA LEU A 47 4.49 14.71 8.07
C LEU A 47 3.01 14.40 8.24
N GLY A 48 2.55 13.32 7.63
CA GLY A 48 1.17 12.87 7.70
C GLY A 48 0.86 11.75 6.71
N ALA A 49 -0.41 11.39 6.65
CA ALA A 49 -0.95 10.53 5.63
C ALA A 49 -2.45 10.78 5.45
N LEU A 50 -2.93 10.72 4.22
CA LEU A 50 -4.35 10.52 3.93
C LEU A 50 -4.60 9.01 3.82
N VAL A 51 -5.57 8.49 4.55
CA VAL A 51 -5.87 7.05 4.58
C VAL A 51 -7.37 6.78 4.62
N GLY A 52 -7.84 5.82 3.83
CA GLY A 52 -9.26 5.45 3.82
C GLY A 52 -9.65 4.53 2.67
N THR A 53 -10.84 3.96 2.77
CA THR A 53 -11.48 3.16 1.71
C THR A 53 -12.58 3.94 0.98
N ASP A 54 -13.12 4.98 1.60
CA ASP A 54 -14.12 5.89 1.02
C ASP A 54 -13.40 7.14 0.49
N ARG A 55 -13.66 7.46 -0.77
CA ARG A 55 -13.10 8.64 -1.44
C ARG A 55 -13.63 9.95 -0.88
N ASP A 56 -14.86 9.94 -0.36
CA ASP A 56 -15.59 11.13 0.09
C ASP A 56 -15.42 11.35 1.60
N ALA A 57 -14.86 10.35 2.32
CA ALA A 57 -14.59 10.42 3.75
C ALA A 57 -13.19 9.86 4.13
N PRO A 58 -12.09 10.35 3.53
CA PRO A 58 -10.75 9.92 3.92
C PRO A 58 -10.35 10.50 5.28
N ARG A 59 -9.53 9.78 6.05
CA ARG A 59 -8.93 10.29 7.28
C ARG A 59 -7.58 10.93 6.99
N LEU A 60 -7.43 12.21 7.33
CA LEU A 60 -6.16 12.92 7.32
C LEU A 60 -5.51 12.80 8.70
N LEU A 61 -4.32 12.21 8.74
CA LEU A 61 -3.46 12.11 9.91
C LEU A 61 -2.25 13.03 9.71
N ALA A 62 -1.87 13.82 10.71
CA ALA A 62 -0.78 14.79 10.60
C ALA A 62 0.13 14.77 11.83
N VAL A 63 1.42 15.04 11.63
CA VAL A 63 2.43 15.16 12.70
C VAL A 63 2.95 16.59 12.72
N ALA A 64 2.48 17.39 13.68
CA ALA A 64 2.83 18.81 13.76
C ALA A 64 4.34 19.04 13.95
N GLN A 65 5.03 18.15 14.69
CA GLN A 65 6.48 18.19 14.87
C GLN A 65 7.09 16.80 14.61
N PRO A 66 7.52 16.49 13.38
CA PRO A 66 8.02 15.16 13.02
C PRO A 66 9.25 14.68 13.80
N ARG A 67 9.98 15.60 14.45
CA ARG A 67 11.13 15.26 15.31
C ARG A 67 10.72 14.83 16.71
N ASP A 68 9.54 15.24 17.14
CA ASP A 68 8.96 14.77 18.39
C ASP A 68 8.59 13.29 18.25
N ARG A 69 9.14 12.46 19.14
CA ARG A 69 8.92 11.02 19.09
C ARG A 69 7.52 10.64 19.54
N ASP A 70 6.97 11.35 20.51
CA ASP A 70 5.69 11.00 21.12
C ASP A 70 4.56 11.36 20.14
N LEU A 71 4.66 12.50 19.44
CA LEU A 71 3.77 12.84 18.34
C LEU A 71 3.87 11.86 17.15
N ARG A 72 5.08 11.37 16.85
CA ARG A 72 5.23 10.30 15.84
C ARG A 72 4.55 9.01 16.27
N PHE A 73 4.68 8.60 17.53
CA PHE A 73 3.99 7.40 18.02
C PHE A 73 2.48 7.57 18.06
N ALA A 74 1.99 8.75 18.42
CA ALA A 74 0.56 9.07 18.34
C ALA A 74 0.04 8.91 16.91
N PHE A 75 0.71 9.49 15.91
CA PHE A 75 0.37 9.31 14.50
C PHE A 75 0.39 7.84 14.06
N LEU A 76 1.40 7.07 14.47
CA LEU A 76 1.47 5.65 14.13
C LEU A 76 0.36 4.82 14.80
N ALA A 77 -0.04 5.19 16.02
CA ALA A 77 -1.18 4.58 16.70
C ALA A 77 -2.50 4.92 15.97
N GLU A 78 -2.71 6.18 15.60
CA GLU A 78 -3.89 6.60 14.82
C GLU A 78 -3.95 5.91 13.45
N LEU A 79 -2.80 5.75 12.78
CA LEU A 79 -2.72 4.97 11.54
C LEU A 79 -3.07 3.51 11.79
N ALA A 80 -2.60 2.91 12.89
CA ALA A 80 -2.95 1.55 13.26
C ALA A 80 -4.46 1.40 13.55
N ASP A 81 -5.09 2.41 14.14
CA ASP A 81 -6.54 2.42 14.39
C ASP A 81 -7.38 2.53 13.12
N VAL A 82 -6.79 2.93 11.99
CA VAL A 82 -7.46 2.87 10.67
C VAL A 82 -7.19 1.53 9.99
N VAL A 83 -5.92 1.13 9.95
CA VAL A 83 -5.47 0.00 9.13
C VAL A 83 -5.85 -1.34 9.76
N LEU A 84 -5.68 -1.50 11.08
CA LEU A 84 -5.91 -2.79 11.72
C LEU A 84 -7.38 -3.23 11.66
N PRO A 85 -8.39 -2.38 11.95
CA PRO A 85 -9.79 -2.79 11.79
C PRO A 85 -10.15 -3.13 10.34
N TYR A 86 -9.57 -2.44 9.36
CA TYR A 86 -9.73 -2.81 7.96
C TYR A 86 -9.21 -4.22 7.69
N LEU A 87 -8.03 -4.58 8.19
CA LEU A 87 -7.45 -5.92 8.04
C LEU A 87 -8.27 -6.98 8.77
N ASP A 88 -8.71 -6.68 9.99
CA ASP A 88 -9.50 -7.58 10.84
C ASP A 88 -10.82 -7.95 10.18
N SER A 89 -11.45 -7.02 9.45
CA SER A 89 -12.70 -7.29 8.72
C SER A 89 -12.60 -8.39 7.64
N TYR A 90 -11.39 -8.75 7.20
CA TYR A 90 -11.17 -9.89 6.29
C TYR A 90 -11.01 -11.22 7.02
N ALA A 91 -10.73 -11.21 8.32
CA ALA A 91 -10.69 -12.41 9.15
C ALA A 91 -12.10 -12.90 9.52
N ASP A 92 -13.11 -12.01 9.46
CA ASP A 92 -14.51 -12.35 9.78
C ASP A 92 -15.23 -13.14 8.67
N VAL A 93 -14.74 -13.06 7.43
CA VAL A 93 -15.36 -13.71 6.27
C VAL A 93 -14.43 -14.79 5.73
N VAL A 94 -14.70 -16.02 6.14
CA VAL A 94 -13.85 -17.19 5.84
C VAL A 94 -14.58 -18.27 5.05
N GLU A 95 -13.81 -19.07 4.33
CA GLU A 95 -14.24 -20.28 3.65
C GLU A 95 -13.47 -21.50 4.19
N ALA A 96 -14.16 -22.63 4.25
CA ALA A 96 -13.54 -23.89 4.64
C ALA A 96 -12.58 -24.37 3.55
N ALA A 97 -11.37 -24.75 3.95
CA ALA A 97 -10.34 -25.27 3.07
C ALA A 97 -9.65 -26.48 3.68
N GLU A 98 -9.13 -27.36 2.84
CA GLU A 98 -8.32 -28.48 3.32
C GLU A 98 -6.84 -28.09 3.32
N ARG A 99 -6.19 -28.21 4.48
CA ARG A 99 -4.73 -28.10 4.60
C ARG A 99 -4.15 -29.45 4.97
N THR A 100 -3.01 -29.79 4.36
CA THR A 100 -2.25 -30.96 4.78
C THR A 100 -1.30 -30.58 5.90
N GLU A 101 -1.46 -31.22 7.06
CA GLU A 101 -0.57 -31.06 8.21
C GLU A 101 0.05 -32.40 8.59
N THR A 102 1.20 -32.35 9.26
CA THR A 102 1.86 -33.55 9.79
C THR A 102 1.32 -33.79 11.19
N ASP A 103 0.70 -34.94 11.38
CA ASP A 103 0.24 -35.39 12.69
C ASP A 103 1.45 -35.53 13.65
N PRO A 104 1.47 -34.79 14.77
CA PRO A 104 2.61 -34.79 15.69
C PRO A 104 2.80 -36.12 16.43
N GLU A 105 1.76 -36.96 16.57
CA GLU A 105 1.84 -38.26 17.22
C GLU A 105 2.25 -39.37 16.24
N THR A 106 1.68 -39.36 15.03
CA THR A 106 1.88 -40.46 14.07
C THR A 106 2.88 -40.14 12.96
N GLY A 107 3.28 -38.88 12.80
CA GLY A 107 4.17 -38.40 11.73
C GLY A 107 3.57 -38.46 10.32
N LYS A 108 2.30 -38.86 10.18
CA LYS A 108 1.62 -39.00 8.89
C LYS A 108 1.05 -37.67 8.42
N ARG A 109 0.97 -37.50 7.11
CA ARG A 109 0.27 -36.37 6.49
C ARG A 109 -1.23 -36.62 6.56
N VAL A 110 -1.94 -35.75 7.28
CA VAL A 110 -3.40 -35.78 7.43
C VAL A 110 -4.00 -34.51 6.82
N LYS A 111 -5.21 -34.64 6.27
CA LYS A 111 -5.98 -33.48 5.82
C LYS A 111 -6.76 -32.95 7.01
N VAL A 112 -6.60 -31.67 7.29
CA VAL A 112 -7.30 -30.95 8.36
C VAL A 112 -8.10 -29.83 7.69
N GLU A 113 -9.36 -29.69 8.10
CA GLU A 113 -10.18 -28.56 7.70
C GLU A 113 -9.69 -27.29 8.41
N THR A 114 -9.49 -26.22 7.66
CA THR A 114 -9.03 -24.93 8.15
C THR A 114 -9.86 -23.81 7.54
N GLU A 115 -9.92 -22.67 8.21
CA GLU A 115 -10.58 -21.48 7.71
C GLU A 115 -9.58 -20.61 6.95
N LEU A 116 -9.90 -20.25 5.71
CA LEU A 116 -9.16 -19.28 4.91
C LEU A 116 -10.01 -18.03 4.72
N CYS A 117 -9.41 -16.84 4.79
CA CYS A 117 -10.10 -15.61 4.41
C CYS A 117 -10.63 -15.72 2.98
N ALA A 118 -11.91 -15.44 2.77
CA ALA A 118 -12.56 -15.53 1.47
C ALA A 118 -12.11 -14.43 0.49
N ASP A 119 -11.55 -13.34 1.02
CA ASP A 119 -10.91 -12.26 0.25
C ASP A 119 -9.66 -11.78 0.98
N ALA A 120 -8.80 -11.03 0.29
CA ALA A 120 -7.57 -10.49 0.84
C ALA A 120 -7.58 -8.95 0.89
N PRO A 121 -7.07 -8.34 1.97
CA PRO A 121 -6.96 -6.90 2.05
C PRO A 121 -6.00 -6.36 0.99
N GLN A 122 -6.44 -5.33 0.27
CA GLN A 122 -5.62 -4.61 -0.70
C GLN A 122 -5.26 -3.22 -0.20
N LEU A 123 -4.00 -2.84 -0.33
CA LEU A 123 -3.45 -1.52 -0.04
C LEU A 123 -2.98 -0.85 -1.34
N ILE A 124 -3.40 0.39 -1.58
CA ILE A 124 -2.98 1.19 -2.73
C ILE A 124 -2.21 2.40 -2.24
N VAL A 125 -1.08 2.68 -2.86
CA VAL A 125 -0.28 3.88 -2.64
C VAL A 125 -0.14 4.67 -3.95
N PRO A 126 0.11 5.99 -3.93
CA PRO A 126 0.16 6.79 -5.15
C PRO A 126 1.24 6.35 -6.14
N SER A 127 2.44 6.06 -5.63
CA SER A 127 3.63 5.78 -6.43
C SER A 127 4.61 4.87 -5.70
N ARG A 128 5.73 4.54 -6.34
CA ARG A 128 6.80 3.72 -5.73
C ARG A 128 7.34 4.30 -4.43
N ALA A 129 7.37 5.63 -4.30
CA ALA A 129 7.76 6.28 -3.04
C ALA A 129 6.85 5.85 -1.88
N GLY A 130 5.55 5.65 -2.13
CA GLY A 130 4.62 5.12 -1.15
C GLY A 130 4.90 3.66 -0.78
N LEU A 131 5.36 2.83 -1.73
CA LEU A 131 5.77 1.45 -1.43
C LEU A 131 6.98 1.44 -0.49
N ASP A 132 7.97 2.27 -0.77
CA ASP A 132 9.16 2.38 0.06
C ASP A 132 8.85 2.94 1.44
N PHE A 133 7.90 3.88 1.54
CA PHE A 133 7.39 4.37 2.81
C PHE A 133 6.72 3.26 3.64
N VAL A 134 5.82 2.46 3.04
CA VAL A 134 5.20 1.31 3.73
C VAL A 134 6.25 0.33 4.24
N ARG A 135 7.25 0.00 3.40
CA ARG A 135 8.36 -0.89 3.78
C ARG A 135 9.20 -0.32 4.91
N LEU A 136 9.45 0.99 4.89
CA LEU A 136 10.20 1.70 5.92
C LEU A 136 9.47 1.65 7.27
N LEU A 137 8.17 1.94 7.29
CA LEU A 137 7.33 1.83 8.48
C LEU A 137 7.31 0.40 9.01
N GLY A 138 7.08 -0.59 8.14
CA GLY A 138 7.08 -2.00 8.54
C GLY A 138 8.36 -2.38 9.28
N ARG A 139 9.53 -1.99 8.75
CA ARG A 139 10.83 -2.25 9.37
C ARG A 139 11.07 -1.49 10.67
N SER A 140 10.62 -0.24 10.78
CA SER A 140 10.88 0.59 11.97
C SER A 140 10.01 0.24 13.17
N MET A 141 8.87 -0.44 12.93
CA MET A 141 7.84 -0.71 13.95
C MET A 141 7.74 -2.16 14.39
N ARG A 142 7.95 -3.15 13.51
CA ARG A 142 7.57 -4.57 13.75
C ARG A 142 8.15 -5.24 15.00
N PHE A 143 9.28 -4.74 15.51
CA PHE A 143 9.99 -5.28 16.68
C PHE A 143 10.09 -4.29 17.84
N ARG A 144 9.29 -3.22 17.82
CA ARG A 144 9.24 -2.29 18.96
C ARG A 144 8.61 -2.99 20.16
N ARG A 145 9.19 -2.75 21.35
CA ARG A 145 8.67 -3.26 22.62
C ARG A 145 7.57 -2.34 23.13
N THR A 146 6.57 -2.96 23.72
CA THR A 146 5.45 -2.30 24.41
C THR A 146 5.69 -2.29 25.90
N ALA A 147 4.95 -1.47 26.65
CA ALA A 147 5.08 -1.42 28.12
C ALA A 147 4.77 -2.78 28.76
N ASP A 148 3.82 -3.54 28.20
CA ASP A 148 3.45 -4.87 28.70
C ASP A 148 4.57 -5.90 28.55
N GLN A 149 5.43 -5.73 27.54
CA GLN A 149 6.53 -6.66 27.24
C GLN A 149 7.82 -6.31 27.98
N ASP A 150 8.03 -5.03 28.27
CA ASP A 150 9.24 -4.51 28.89
C ASP A 150 8.90 -3.23 29.67
N PRO A 151 8.42 -3.36 30.93
CA PRO A 151 7.97 -2.22 31.73
C PRO A 151 9.07 -1.18 32.00
N GLU A 152 10.34 -1.61 31.98
CA GLU A 152 11.51 -0.75 32.24
C GLU A 152 11.99 -0.02 30.98
N THR A 153 11.37 -0.26 29.82
CA THR A 153 11.78 0.40 28.59
C THR A 153 11.50 1.91 28.69
N PRO A 154 12.48 2.80 28.43
CA PRO A 154 12.26 4.23 28.63
C PRO A 154 11.19 4.84 27.71
N TYR A 155 10.93 4.20 26.55
CA TYR A 155 10.05 4.70 25.50
C TYR A 155 9.25 3.56 24.85
N PRO A 156 8.24 3.01 25.54
CA PRO A 156 7.45 1.91 25.01
C PRO A 156 6.62 2.37 23.82
N ALA A 157 6.55 1.54 22.78
CA ALA A 157 5.63 1.79 21.67
C ALA A 157 4.19 1.44 22.10
N PRO A 158 3.17 2.15 21.58
CA PRO A 158 1.78 1.77 21.76
C PRO A 158 1.52 0.33 21.28
N PRO A 159 0.67 -0.48 21.95
CA PRO A 159 0.51 -1.92 21.66
C PRO A 159 0.17 -2.28 20.21
N ARG A 160 -0.56 -1.40 19.52
CA ARG A 160 -1.00 -1.59 18.12
C ARG A 160 0.11 -1.34 17.10
N VAL A 161 1.12 -0.55 17.44
CA VAL A 161 2.18 -0.12 16.51
C VAL A 161 3.06 -1.30 16.04
N PRO A 162 3.54 -2.20 16.92
CA PRO A 162 4.28 -3.37 16.47
C PRO A 162 3.46 -4.30 15.57
N LEU A 163 2.16 -4.48 15.86
CA LEU A 163 1.27 -5.30 15.03
C LEU A 163 1.09 -4.70 13.64
N LEU A 164 0.84 -3.39 13.55
CA LEU A 164 0.82 -2.68 12.26
C LEU A 164 2.15 -2.86 11.52
N GLY A 165 3.28 -2.77 12.22
CA GLY A 165 4.61 -2.97 11.64
C GLY A 165 4.80 -4.33 10.99
N ARG A 166 4.26 -5.39 11.59
CA ARG A 166 4.29 -6.75 11.01
C ARG A 166 3.45 -6.83 9.74
N TRP A 167 2.24 -6.27 9.75
CA TRP A 167 1.38 -6.22 8.56
C TRP A 167 2.01 -5.40 7.42
N LEU A 168 2.52 -4.20 7.68
CA LEU A 168 3.19 -3.40 6.65
C LEU A 168 4.47 -4.07 6.13
N THR A 169 5.17 -4.84 6.98
CA THR A 169 6.28 -5.69 6.52
C THR A 169 5.78 -6.75 5.53
N HIS A 170 4.69 -7.45 5.85
CA HIS A 170 4.07 -8.43 4.96
C HIS A 170 3.66 -7.81 3.62
N PHE A 171 2.91 -6.70 3.62
CA PHE A 171 2.55 -5.98 2.39
C PHE A 171 3.78 -5.58 1.58
N GLY A 172 4.80 -5.02 2.23
CA GLY A 172 6.04 -4.62 1.60
C GLY A 172 6.85 -5.77 1.00
N GLU A 173 6.79 -6.97 1.58
CA GLU A 173 7.38 -8.20 1.02
C GLU A 173 6.57 -8.70 -0.17
N ARG A 174 5.24 -8.74 -0.03
CA ARG A 174 4.32 -9.18 -1.08
C ARG A 174 4.33 -8.26 -2.31
N ALA A 175 4.61 -6.97 -2.17
CA ALA A 175 4.77 -6.06 -3.30
C ALA A 175 5.93 -6.45 -4.25
N ARG A 176 6.92 -7.23 -3.77
CA ARG A 176 8.04 -7.71 -4.59
C ARG A 176 7.76 -9.03 -5.30
N VAL A 177 6.66 -9.71 -4.96
CA VAL A 177 6.27 -10.99 -5.56
C VAL A 177 5.55 -10.70 -6.88
N PRO A 178 6.03 -11.22 -8.04
CA PRO A 178 5.32 -11.09 -9.30
C PRO A 178 3.87 -11.59 -9.19
N GLY A 179 2.91 -10.88 -9.78
CA GLY A 179 1.49 -11.25 -9.73
C GLY A 179 0.76 -10.87 -8.42
N SER A 180 1.47 -10.59 -7.33
CA SER A 180 0.86 -10.13 -6.07
C SER A 180 0.15 -8.80 -6.22
N SER A 181 -1.09 -8.72 -5.74
CA SER A 181 -1.92 -7.50 -5.79
C SER A 181 -2.26 -6.95 -4.40
N LEU A 182 -1.54 -7.38 -3.35
CA LEU A 182 -1.82 -6.95 -1.97
C LEU A 182 -1.40 -5.51 -1.71
N LEU A 183 -0.29 -5.05 -2.29
CA LEU A 183 0.18 -3.68 -2.20
C LEU A 183 0.58 -3.20 -3.60
N LEU A 184 -0.11 -2.18 -4.10
CA LEU A 184 0.07 -1.66 -5.45
C LEU A 184 0.40 -0.16 -5.43
N ALA A 185 1.39 0.25 -6.23
CA ALA A 185 1.58 1.65 -6.59
C ALA A 185 0.67 1.98 -7.78
N LEU A 186 -0.17 2.99 -7.65
CA LEU A 186 -1.12 3.37 -8.67
C LEU A 186 -0.41 3.83 -9.96
N SER A 187 0.69 4.58 -9.85
CA SER A 187 1.54 4.94 -10.99
C SER A 187 2.02 3.72 -11.79
N ASP A 188 2.46 2.66 -11.12
CA ASP A 188 2.94 1.44 -11.77
C ASP A 188 1.82 0.63 -12.42
N VAL A 189 0.61 0.67 -11.87
CA VAL A 189 -0.55 0.00 -12.48
C VAL A 189 -1.01 0.79 -13.70
N LEU A 190 -1.10 2.12 -13.60
CA LEU A 190 -1.52 2.99 -14.71
C LEU A 190 -0.52 2.97 -15.86
N ALA A 191 0.79 3.04 -15.59
CA ALA A 191 1.84 2.99 -16.61
C ALA A 191 1.91 1.64 -17.36
N ARG A 192 1.21 0.60 -16.89
CA ARG A 192 1.03 -0.67 -17.64
C ARG A 192 -0.16 -0.62 -18.60
N HIS A 193 -1.11 0.29 -18.39
CA HIS A 193 -2.33 0.40 -19.17
C HIS A 193 -2.32 1.62 -20.10
N TRP A 194 -1.42 2.58 -19.85
CA TRP A 194 -1.35 3.83 -20.57
C TRP A 194 0.09 4.16 -20.95
N THR A 195 0.29 4.57 -22.19
CA THR A 195 1.55 5.13 -22.68
C THR A 195 1.41 6.65 -22.75
N THR A 196 2.22 7.38 -21.98
CA THR A 196 2.28 8.84 -22.01
C THR A 196 3.40 9.33 -22.93
N GLY A 197 3.41 10.63 -23.22
CA GLY A 197 4.58 11.30 -23.80
C GLY A 197 5.74 11.49 -22.82
N GLN A 198 5.50 11.33 -21.52
CA GLN A 198 6.44 11.64 -20.43
C GLN A 198 7.44 10.51 -20.16
N SER A 199 8.61 10.84 -19.61
CA SER A 199 9.57 9.83 -19.18
C SER A 199 8.98 8.93 -18.08
N ALA A 200 9.53 7.71 -17.94
CA ALA A 200 9.11 6.78 -16.87
C ALA A 200 9.35 7.32 -15.45
N LEU A 201 10.21 8.33 -15.30
CA LEU A 201 10.42 9.05 -14.03
C LEU A 201 9.26 10.00 -13.75
N GLU A 202 8.82 10.76 -14.76
CA GLU A 202 7.69 11.68 -14.66
C GLU A 202 6.37 10.94 -14.45
N ASP A 203 6.21 9.74 -15.02
CA ASP A 203 5.05 8.87 -14.76
C ASP A 203 4.92 8.48 -13.27
N GLN A 204 5.97 8.62 -12.45
CA GLN A 204 5.87 8.42 -11.00
C GLN A 204 5.20 9.58 -10.27
N HIS A 205 5.06 10.75 -10.91
CA HIS A 205 4.23 11.84 -10.43
C HIS A 205 2.77 11.57 -10.81
N LEU A 206 2.02 10.91 -9.93
CA LEU A 206 0.67 10.43 -10.20
C LEU A 206 -0.27 11.52 -10.78
N GLY A 207 -0.21 12.75 -10.28
CA GLY A 207 -1.04 13.84 -10.83
C GLY A 207 -0.72 14.21 -12.27
N ALA A 208 0.55 14.08 -12.67
CA ALA A 208 0.99 14.36 -14.04
C ALA A 208 0.60 13.20 -14.96
N LEU A 209 0.74 11.96 -14.49
CA LEU A 209 0.25 10.78 -15.19
C LEU A 209 -1.27 10.83 -15.41
N LEU A 210 -2.04 11.21 -14.38
CA LEU A 210 -3.49 11.36 -14.50
C LEU A 210 -3.87 12.48 -15.48
N ALA A 211 -3.16 13.60 -15.49
CA ALA A 211 -3.39 14.66 -16.47
C ALA A 211 -3.10 14.21 -17.92
N TRP A 212 -2.20 13.25 -18.13
CA TRP A 212 -2.03 12.63 -19.45
C TRP A 212 -3.17 11.68 -19.83
N ILE A 213 -3.72 10.95 -18.87
CA ILE A 213 -4.77 9.95 -19.09
C ILE A 213 -6.13 10.60 -19.29
N ASP A 214 -6.45 11.60 -18.46
CA ASP A 214 -7.74 12.26 -18.38
C ASP A 214 -7.51 13.76 -18.06
N PRO A 215 -7.02 14.55 -19.04
CA PRO A 215 -6.82 15.98 -18.84
C PRO A 215 -8.16 16.71 -18.67
N PRO A 216 -8.17 17.85 -17.96
CA PRO A 216 -9.36 18.70 -17.89
C PRO A 216 -9.82 19.18 -19.27
N ASP A 217 -11.12 19.50 -19.39
CA ASP A 217 -11.71 19.98 -20.63
C ASP A 217 -10.92 21.16 -21.25
N GLY A 218 -10.56 21.01 -22.53
CA GLY A 218 -9.84 22.02 -23.28
C GLY A 218 -8.32 22.07 -23.05
N LEU A 219 -7.77 21.15 -22.24
CA LEU A 219 -6.34 21.00 -22.01
C LEU A 219 -5.82 19.67 -22.59
N SER A 220 -4.52 19.64 -22.90
CA SER A 220 -3.75 18.43 -23.19
C SER A 220 -3.01 17.93 -21.95
N GLY A 221 -2.57 16.69 -21.98
CA GLY A 221 -1.62 16.15 -20.99
C GLY A 221 -0.21 16.75 -21.13
N ALA A 222 0.15 17.17 -22.34
CA ALA A 222 1.40 17.86 -22.68
C ALA A 222 1.37 19.34 -22.28
#